data_AF-A0A518I9A3-F1
#
_entry.id   AF-A0A518I9A3-F1
#
_cell.length_a   1.000
_cell.length_b   1.000
_cell.length_c   1.000
_cell.angle_alpha   90.00
_cell.angle_beta   90.00
_cell.angle_gamma   90.00
#
_symmetry.space_group_name_H-M   'P 1'
#
loop_
_entity.id
_entity.type
_entity.pdbx_description
1 polymer ?
#
loop_
_entity_poly.entity_id
_entity_poly.type
_entity_poly.pdbx_seq_one_letter_code
_entity_poly.pdbx_strand_id
1 'polypeptide(L)'
;MSQISQPAFLPQAASERSEAVAGSFRQSLQAAWLVDPKYDLLFLANLGWPLLVLFQWWGGLEIQSGVSFWQIYFITTPHRWITPALLFLERDRLQANKMKYILITVCLLTIPVAVKISTGALTCLLTIDYIWNAWHFAAQHHGIYSIYGRKTGGISARRARIDKWLMRTFLLYVTFRIASWVSLGSADSQGWGMLDTLFAAIPAGMILREFWQIRAETVGRCLYFTSVMTLYLSMLGAIVAKNPMMLLVLTTASALFHSIEYLAIVSWSVDRTQKSGKPTTALFTRLMPRWGLVLAVFIVILGMGAWLMESHLLELWLTANLIMAFLHYAYDGLIWKSRRRVPA
;
A
#
# COMPACT_ATOMS: atom_id res chain seq x y z
N MET A 1 63.53 -36.82 24.48
CA MET A 1 62.21 -36.21 24.79
C MET A 1 61.76 -35.40 23.59
N SER A 2 60.89 -35.96 22.76
CA SER A 2 60.22 -35.22 21.68
C SER A 2 58.78 -35.71 21.64
N GLN A 3 57.89 -34.94 22.28
CA GLN A 3 56.45 -35.19 22.21
C GLN A 3 55.96 -34.64 20.86
N ILE A 4 55.57 -35.56 19.99
CA ILE A 4 54.90 -35.24 18.72
C ILE A 4 53.46 -34.84 19.05
N SER A 5 53.18 -33.55 18.93
CA SER A 5 51.85 -32.97 19.05
C SER A 5 50.95 -33.51 17.95
N GLN A 6 49.97 -34.36 18.29
CA GLN A 6 48.93 -34.75 17.34
C GLN A 6 48.05 -33.52 17.05
N PRO A 7 47.79 -33.19 15.77
CA PRO A 7 46.83 -32.16 15.42
C PRO A 7 45.46 -32.63 15.88
N ALA A 8 44.85 -31.85 16.78
CA ALA A 8 43.49 -32.08 17.21
C ALA A 8 42.56 -32.02 15.99
N PHE A 9 42.12 -33.19 15.51
CA PHE A 9 41.02 -33.30 14.56
C PHE A 9 39.78 -32.70 15.22
N LEU A 10 39.47 -31.45 14.88
CA LEU A 10 38.17 -30.89 15.19
C LEU A 10 37.10 -31.78 14.54
N PRO A 11 36.04 -32.18 15.25
CA PRO A 11 35.06 -33.12 14.75
C PRO A 11 34.30 -32.51 13.57
N GLN A 12 34.50 -33.09 12.38
CA GLN A 12 33.85 -32.74 11.11
C GLN A 12 32.31 -32.62 11.23
N ALA A 13 31.71 -33.40 12.14
CA ALA A 13 30.29 -33.36 12.47
C ALA A 13 29.79 -32.02 13.05
N ALA A 14 30.64 -31.24 13.72
CA ALA A 14 30.28 -29.90 14.19
C ALA A 14 30.15 -28.89 13.04
N SER A 15 30.98 -29.05 12.00
CA SER A 15 30.94 -28.20 10.80
C SER A 15 29.67 -28.43 9.98
N GLU A 16 29.32 -29.70 9.74
CA GLU A 16 28.14 -30.08 8.93
C GLU A 16 26.83 -29.63 9.60
N ARG A 17 26.71 -29.75 10.93
CA ARG A 17 25.54 -29.28 11.66
C ARG A 17 25.39 -27.75 11.61
N SER A 18 26.49 -27.02 11.64
CA SER A 18 26.49 -25.56 11.51
C SER A 18 26.02 -25.11 10.12
N GLU A 19 26.49 -25.77 9.06
CA GLU A 19 26.08 -25.49 7.69
C GLU A 19 24.59 -25.80 7.44
N ALA A 20 24.09 -26.91 7.97
CA ALA A 20 22.68 -27.26 7.86
C ALA A 20 21.75 -26.24 8.54
N VAL A 21 22.13 -25.76 9.73
CA VAL A 21 21.38 -24.72 10.46
C VAL A 21 21.43 -23.38 9.70
N ALA A 22 22.60 -22.99 9.20
CA ALA A 22 22.77 -21.77 8.40
C ALA A 22 21.97 -21.84 7.08
N GLY A 23 21.93 -22.99 6.42
CA GLY A 23 21.15 -23.22 5.21
C GLY A 23 19.65 -23.08 5.46
N SER A 24 19.13 -23.73 6.50
CA SER A 24 17.72 -23.64 6.91
C SER A 24 17.31 -22.20 7.26
N PHE A 25 18.17 -21.46 7.98
CA PHE A 25 17.93 -20.06 8.30
C PHE A 25 17.88 -19.16 7.06
N ARG A 26 18.82 -19.32 6.12
CA ARG A 26 18.82 -18.57 4.85
C ARG A 26 17.56 -18.86 4.02
N GLN A 27 17.14 -20.11 3.93
CA GLN A 27 15.92 -20.50 3.23
C GLN A 27 14.67 -19.88 3.90
N SER A 28 14.63 -19.88 5.23
CA SER A 28 13.55 -19.25 5.99
C SER A 28 13.50 -17.74 5.76
N LEU A 29 14.66 -17.07 5.74
CA LEU A 29 14.73 -15.64 5.40
C LEU A 29 14.29 -15.37 3.97
N GLN A 30 14.68 -16.18 2.99
CA GLN A 30 14.21 -16.03 1.61
C GLN A 30 12.70 -16.20 1.48
N ALA A 31 12.11 -17.10 2.28
CA ALA A 31 10.66 -17.30 2.31
C ALA A 31 9.89 -16.10 2.86
N ALA A 32 10.54 -15.20 3.61
CA ALA A 32 9.91 -14.06 4.27
C ALA A 32 9.47 -12.93 3.32
N TRP A 33 10.02 -12.87 2.11
CA TRP A 33 9.86 -11.74 1.17
C TRP A 33 8.96 -12.13 0.00
N LEU A 34 7.99 -11.32 -0.40
CA LEU A 34 7.10 -11.58 -1.53
C LEU A 34 7.85 -11.69 -2.87
N VAL A 35 8.80 -10.78 -3.12
CA VAL A 35 9.66 -10.78 -4.31
C VAL A 35 11.09 -11.14 -3.91
N ASP A 36 11.77 -10.22 -3.23
CA ASP A 36 13.11 -10.35 -2.69
C ASP A 36 13.32 -9.29 -1.60
N PRO A 37 14.34 -9.40 -0.73
CA PRO A 37 14.53 -8.48 0.37
C PRO A 37 14.66 -7.01 -0.06
N LYS A 38 15.39 -6.71 -1.13
CA LYS A 38 15.64 -5.32 -1.54
C LYS A 38 14.37 -4.69 -2.10
N TYR A 39 13.67 -5.43 -2.97
CA TYR A 39 12.42 -4.98 -3.55
C TYR A 39 11.37 -4.73 -2.48
N ASP A 40 11.18 -5.68 -1.57
CA ASP A 40 10.19 -5.58 -0.52
C ASP A 40 10.51 -4.44 0.46
N LEU A 41 11.77 -4.28 0.87
CA LEU A 41 12.18 -3.20 1.77
C LEU A 41 11.96 -1.81 1.17
N LEU A 42 12.21 -1.66 -0.14
CA LEU A 42 12.10 -0.38 -0.83
C LEU A 42 10.65 -0.04 -1.21
N PHE A 43 9.91 -1.00 -1.75
CA PHE A 43 8.61 -0.73 -2.39
C PHE A 43 7.39 -1.25 -1.61
N LEU A 44 7.57 -2.19 -0.67
CA LEU A 44 6.47 -2.75 0.10
C LEU A 44 6.53 -2.33 1.57
N ALA A 45 7.54 -2.78 2.32
CA ALA A 45 7.77 -2.36 3.71
C ALA A 45 8.13 -0.89 3.80
N ASN A 46 8.68 -0.34 2.72
CA ASN A 46 8.86 1.08 2.54
C ASN A 46 9.61 1.73 3.72
N LEU A 47 10.83 1.26 3.98
CA LEU A 47 11.65 1.83 5.05
C LEU A 47 12.25 3.21 4.68
N GLY A 48 11.96 3.71 3.47
CA GLY A 48 12.46 4.99 2.97
C GLY A 48 11.67 6.21 3.46
N TRP A 49 10.48 6.03 4.05
CA TRP A 49 9.65 7.16 4.47
C TRP A 49 10.30 8.12 5.47
N PRO A 50 11.10 7.67 6.47
CA PRO A 50 11.74 8.60 7.40
C PRO A 50 12.74 9.51 6.69
N LEU A 51 13.47 8.99 5.69
CA LEU A 51 14.40 9.80 4.90
C LEU A 51 13.66 10.83 4.05
N LEU A 52 12.52 10.45 3.45
CA LEU A 52 11.67 11.39 2.72
C LEU A 52 11.09 12.48 3.63
N VAL A 53 10.71 12.12 4.86
CA VAL A 53 10.24 13.08 5.86
C VAL A 53 11.36 14.04 6.24
N LEU A 54 12.56 13.54 6.55
CA LEU A 54 13.72 14.36 6.88
C LEU A 54 14.10 15.30 5.73
N PHE A 55 14.08 14.80 4.49
CA PHE A 55 14.39 15.58 3.30
C PHE A 55 13.40 16.73 3.09
N GLN A 56 12.09 16.47 3.14
CA GLN A 56 11.07 17.51 3.00
C GLN A 56 11.07 18.49 4.19
N TRP A 57 11.30 17.99 5.41
CA TRP A 57 11.38 18.81 6.60
C TRP A 57 12.55 19.79 6.56
N TRP A 58 13.74 19.32 6.17
CA TRP A 58 14.92 20.17 6.00
C TRP A 58 14.76 21.14 4.82
N GLY A 59 14.19 20.65 3.72
CA GLY A 59 14.03 21.40 2.48
C GLY A 59 12.98 22.51 2.50
N GLY A 60 12.13 22.55 3.52
CA GLY A 60 11.04 23.52 3.61
C GLY A 60 9.99 23.37 2.51
N LEU A 61 9.24 24.45 2.28
CA LEU A 61 8.08 24.46 1.38
C LEU A 61 8.44 24.22 -0.09
N GLU A 62 9.61 24.65 -0.54
CA GLU A 62 10.04 24.46 -1.93
C GLU A 62 10.20 22.97 -2.25
N ILE A 63 10.99 22.25 -1.44
CA ILE A 63 11.16 20.80 -1.60
C ILE A 63 9.84 20.07 -1.41
N GLN A 64 9.03 20.47 -0.41
CA GLN A 64 7.72 19.86 -0.18
C GLN A 64 6.81 20.02 -1.41
N SER A 65 6.74 21.20 -2.01
CA SER A 65 5.92 21.45 -3.20
C SER A 65 6.38 20.64 -4.42
N GLY A 66 7.71 20.55 -4.62
CA GLY A 66 8.29 19.72 -5.68
C GLY A 66 7.98 18.23 -5.47
N VAL A 67 8.14 17.72 -4.24
CA VAL A 67 7.80 16.33 -3.91
C VAL A 67 6.31 16.07 -4.13
N SER A 68 5.43 16.97 -3.67
CA SER A 68 3.98 16.85 -3.89
C SER A 68 3.61 16.87 -5.37
N PHE A 69 4.25 17.71 -6.19
CA PHE A 69 4.05 17.72 -7.64
C PHE A 69 4.34 16.33 -8.24
N TRP A 70 5.53 15.79 -8.00
CA TRP A 70 5.91 14.47 -8.51
C TRP A 70 5.02 13.35 -7.96
N GLN A 71 4.68 13.42 -6.67
CA GLN A 71 3.80 12.46 -6.02
C GLN A 71 2.39 12.47 -6.63
N ILE A 72 1.77 13.62 -6.84
CA ILE A 72 0.40 13.73 -7.35
C ILE A 72 0.34 13.26 -8.81
N TYR A 73 1.19 13.80 -9.68
CA TYR A 73 1.07 13.57 -11.13
C TYR A 73 1.69 12.26 -11.59
N PHE A 74 2.85 11.87 -11.05
CA PHE A 74 3.61 10.74 -11.59
C PHE A 74 3.50 9.47 -10.75
N ILE A 75 2.86 9.53 -9.59
CA ILE A 75 2.74 8.35 -8.72
C ILE A 75 1.27 8.09 -8.38
N THR A 76 0.60 9.02 -7.71
CA THR A 76 -0.79 8.83 -7.26
C THR A 76 -1.78 8.82 -8.41
N THR A 77 -1.66 9.71 -9.38
CA THR A 77 -2.58 9.66 -10.54
C THR A 77 -2.42 8.35 -11.33
N PRO A 78 -1.21 7.93 -11.75
CA PRO A 78 -1.01 6.62 -12.39
C PRO A 78 -1.50 5.43 -11.58
N HIS A 79 -1.31 5.40 -10.26
CA HIS A 79 -1.79 4.27 -9.46
C HIS A 79 -3.33 4.13 -9.49
N ARG A 80 -4.08 5.24 -9.52
CA ARG A 80 -5.55 5.18 -9.62
C ARG A 80 -5.98 4.67 -10.99
N TRP A 81 -5.32 5.14 -12.04
CA TRP A 81 -5.72 4.88 -13.42
C TRP A 81 -5.25 3.52 -13.95
N ILE A 82 -4.21 2.91 -13.37
CA ILE A 82 -3.74 1.60 -13.81
C ILE A 82 -4.74 0.48 -13.49
N THR A 83 -5.54 0.61 -12.42
CA THR A 83 -6.47 -0.47 -11.99
C THR A 83 -7.57 -0.75 -13.01
N PRO A 84 -8.30 0.26 -13.53
CA PRO A 84 -9.24 0.02 -14.61
C PRO A 84 -8.54 -0.51 -15.87
N ALA A 85 -7.36 0.00 -16.20
CA ALA A 85 -6.58 -0.49 -17.35
C ALA A 85 -6.26 -2.00 -17.24
N LEU A 86 -5.81 -2.45 -16.07
CA LEU A 86 -5.54 -3.87 -15.80
C LEU A 86 -6.79 -4.74 -15.92
N LEU A 87 -7.93 -4.26 -15.40
CA LEU A 87 -9.20 -5.00 -15.51
C LEU A 87 -9.57 -5.29 -16.97
N PHE A 88 -9.40 -4.32 -17.86
CA PHE A 88 -9.68 -4.49 -19.29
C PHE A 88 -8.66 -5.38 -19.99
N LEU A 89 -7.41 -5.39 -19.53
CA LEU A 89 -6.35 -6.26 -20.05
C LEU A 89 -6.49 -7.72 -19.58
N GLU A 90 -7.12 -7.98 -18.43
CA GLU A 90 -7.39 -9.32 -17.89
C GLU A 90 -8.80 -9.83 -18.24
N ARG A 91 -9.00 -10.20 -19.51
CA ARG A 91 -10.30 -10.62 -20.08
C ARG A 91 -11.04 -11.68 -19.25
N ASP A 92 -10.37 -12.67 -18.69
CA ASP A 92 -11.03 -13.74 -17.93
C ASP A 92 -11.69 -13.25 -16.65
N ARG A 93 -11.08 -12.25 -15.98
CA ARG A 93 -11.69 -11.64 -14.79
C ARG A 93 -12.93 -10.86 -15.17
N LEU A 94 -12.84 -10.10 -16.26
CA LEU A 94 -13.96 -9.35 -16.80
C LEU A 94 -15.09 -10.28 -17.20
N GLN A 95 -14.83 -11.38 -17.94
CA GLN A 95 -15.85 -12.32 -18.38
C GLN A 95 -16.54 -13.03 -17.20
N ALA A 96 -15.79 -13.43 -16.17
CA ALA A 96 -16.35 -14.13 -15.02
C ALA A 96 -17.39 -13.32 -14.24
N ASN A 97 -17.35 -11.98 -14.29
CA ASN A 97 -18.30 -11.11 -13.59
C ASN A 97 -18.74 -9.92 -14.46
N LYS A 98 -18.91 -10.14 -15.77
CA LYS A 98 -19.09 -9.07 -16.77
C LYS A 98 -20.16 -8.05 -16.40
N MET A 99 -21.35 -8.53 -16.05
CA MET A 99 -22.49 -7.67 -15.69
C MET A 99 -22.19 -6.79 -14.48
N LYS A 100 -21.50 -7.35 -13.47
CA LYS A 100 -21.12 -6.61 -12.28
C LYS A 100 -20.14 -5.49 -12.60
N TYR A 101 -19.12 -5.77 -13.42
CA TYR A 101 -18.15 -4.75 -13.82
C TYR A 101 -18.82 -3.65 -14.64
N ILE A 102 -19.61 -4.01 -15.65
CA ILE A 102 -20.35 -3.03 -16.49
C ILE A 102 -21.26 -2.16 -15.63
N LEU A 103 -22.06 -2.75 -14.74
CA LEU A 103 -22.96 -1.99 -13.89
C LEU A 103 -22.19 -0.99 -13.00
N ILE A 104 -21.09 -1.42 -12.38
CA ILE A 104 -20.23 -0.54 -11.59
C ILE A 104 -19.64 0.57 -12.47
N THR A 105 -19.13 0.25 -13.68
CA THR A 105 -18.58 1.26 -14.59
C THR A 105 -19.61 2.32 -14.93
N VAL A 106 -20.79 1.87 -15.37
CA VAL A 106 -21.86 2.76 -15.83
C VAL A 106 -22.31 3.64 -14.68
N CYS A 107 -22.61 3.08 -13.50
CA CYS A 107 -23.04 3.88 -12.35
C CYS A 107 -21.97 4.90 -11.92
N LEU A 108 -20.70 4.51 -11.85
CA LEU A 108 -19.62 5.40 -11.40
C LEU A 108 -19.20 6.43 -12.45
N LEU A 109 -19.56 6.24 -13.72
CA LEU A 109 -19.46 7.27 -14.76
C LEU A 109 -20.64 8.24 -14.72
N THR A 110 -21.87 7.71 -14.65
CA THR A 110 -23.08 8.53 -14.81
C THR A 110 -23.41 9.35 -13.59
N ILE A 111 -23.24 8.80 -12.37
CA ILE A 111 -23.62 9.51 -11.13
C ILE A 111 -22.80 10.80 -10.94
N PRO A 112 -21.45 10.81 -11.03
CA PRO A 112 -20.69 12.04 -10.85
C PRO A 112 -21.01 13.11 -11.90
N VAL A 113 -21.19 12.70 -13.16
CA VAL A 113 -21.59 13.59 -14.25
C VAL A 113 -22.97 14.19 -13.99
N ALA A 114 -23.96 13.37 -13.61
CA ALA A 114 -25.31 13.83 -13.30
C ALA A 114 -25.32 14.81 -12.11
N VAL A 115 -24.55 14.54 -11.05
CA VAL A 115 -24.42 15.45 -9.90
C VAL A 115 -23.76 16.78 -10.31
N LYS A 116 -22.70 16.74 -11.12
CA LYS A 116 -22.04 17.96 -11.61
C LYS A 116 -22.98 18.79 -12.48
N ILE A 117 -23.72 18.17 -13.40
CA ILE A 117 -24.67 18.86 -14.28
C ILE A 117 -25.83 19.46 -13.48
N SER A 118 -26.38 18.72 -12.52
CA SER A 118 -27.57 19.14 -11.76
C SER A 118 -27.28 20.17 -10.66
N THR A 119 -26.12 20.09 -10.00
CA THR A 119 -25.79 20.95 -8.85
C THR A 119 -24.71 21.98 -9.14
N GLY A 120 -23.98 21.84 -10.25
CA GLY A 120 -22.79 22.64 -10.56
C GLY A 120 -21.55 22.30 -9.72
N ALA A 121 -21.67 21.44 -8.70
CA ALA A 121 -20.63 21.17 -7.72
C ALA A 121 -20.35 19.66 -7.56
N LEU A 122 -19.16 19.34 -7.03
CA LEU A 122 -18.74 17.97 -6.70
C LEU A 122 -18.48 17.77 -5.20
N THR A 123 -18.74 18.78 -4.36
CA THR A 123 -18.32 18.81 -2.96
C THR A 123 -18.76 17.58 -2.16
N CYS A 124 -20.03 17.16 -2.27
CA CYS A 124 -20.52 15.95 -1.58
C CYS A 124 -19.81 14.68 -2.07
N LEU A 125 -19.51 14.59 -3.36
CA LEU A 125 -18.79 13.45 -3.92
C LEU A 125 -17.32 13.46 -3.51
N LEU A 126 -16.69 14.63 -3.35
CA LEU A 126 -15.33 14.75 -2.80
C LEU A 126 -15.28 14.33 -1.32
N THR A 127 -16.34 14.61 -0.54
CA THR A 127 -16.45 14.07 0.82
C THR A 127 -16.56 12.55 0.83
N ILE A 128 -17.36 11.98 -0.07
CA ILE A 128 -17.47 10.52 -0.25
C ILE A 128 -16.14 9.93 -0.69
N ASP A 129 -15.44 10.59 -1.63
CA ASP A 129 -14.09 10.22 -2.06
C ASP A 129 -13.13 10.17 -0.88
N TYR A 130 -13.10 11.20 -0.04
CA TYR A 130 -12.26 11.22 1.15
C TYR A 130 -12.52 10.03 2.08
N ILE A 131 -13.79 9.73 2.39
CA ILE A 131 -14.17 8.62 3.27
C ILE A 131 -13.80 7.27 2.64
N TRP A 132 -14.10 7.08 1.36
CA TRP A 132 -13.78 5.84 0.66
C TRP A 132 -12.27 5.66 0.52
N ASN A 133 -11.53 6.73 0.23
CA ASN A 133 -10.09 6.74 0.16
C ASN A 133 -9.47 6.30 1.50
N ALA A 134 -9.97 6.82 2.63
CA ALA A 134 -9.54 6.39 3.96
C ALA A 134 -9.75 4.88 4.19
N TRP A 135 -10.93 4.37 3.82
CA TRP A 135 -11.22 2.93 3.87
C TRP A 135 -10.33 2.13 2.93
N HIS A 136 -10.04 2.66 1.74
CA HIS A 136 -9.22 2.03 0.73
C HIS A 136 -7.76 1.89 1.22
N PHE A 137 -7.15 2.95 1.73
CA PHE A 137 -5.82 2.90 2.36
C PHE A 137 -5.75 1.83 3.45
N ALA A 138 -6.71 1.86 4.38
CA ALA A 138 -6.81 0.88 5.46
C ALA A 138 -6.99 -0.55 4.94
N ALA A 139 -7.77 -0.73 3.87
CA ALA A 139 -8.01 -2.02 3.25
C ALA A 139 -6.80 -2.57 2.50
N GLN A 140 -6.08 -1.71 1.76
CA GLN A 140 -4.89 -2.07 1.00
C GLN A 140 -3.76 -2.48 1.94
N HIS A 141 -3.43 -1.65 2.93
CA HIS A 141 -2.32 -1.95 3.81
C HIS A 141 -2.55 -3.27 4.57
N HIS A 142 -3.77 -3.49 5.07
CA HIS A 142 -4.11 -4.78 5.68
C HIS A 142 -4.06 -5.92 4.65
N GLY A 143 -4.48 -5.67 3.41
CA GLY A 143 -4.40 -6.63 2.31
C GLY A 143 -2.98 -7.14 2.11
N ILE A 144 -2.01 -6.23 2.04
CA ILE A 144 -0.58 -6.55 1.87
C ILE A 144 -0.05 -7.30 3.10
N TYR A 145 -0.34 -6.82 4.32
CA TYR A 145 0.00 -7.53 5.57
C TYR A 145 -0.55 -8.98 5.56
N SER A 146 -1.78 -9.17 5.09
CA SER A 146 -2.41 -10.49 4.96
C SER A 146 -1.76 -11.37 3.88
N ILE A 147 -1.23 -10.80 2.79
CA ILE A 147 -0.46 -11.54 1.78
C ILE A 147 0.81 -12.12 2.42
N TYR A 148 1.58 -11.31 3.15
CA TYR A 148 2.73 -11.80 3.92
C TYR A 148 2.31 -12.90 4.90
N GLY A 149 1.27 -12.65 5.72
CA GLY A 149 0.80 -13.61 6.72
C GLY A 149 0.37 -14.97 6.13
N ARG A 150 -0.23 -14.97 4.93
CA ARG A 150 -0.58 -16.22 4.22
C ARG A 150 0.64 -16.93 3.63
N LYS A 151 1.67 -16.18 3.20
CA LYS A 151 2.90 -16.75 2.65
C LYS A 151 3.69 -17.50 3.72
N THR A 152 3.84 -16.90 4.89
CA THR A 152 4.68 -17.42 5.98
C THR A 152 3.96 -18.44 6.86
N GLY A 153 2.63 -18.57 6.72
CA GLY A 153 1.81 -19.35 7.63
C GLY A 153 1.76 -18.78 9.06
N GLY A 154 1.11 -19.52 9.96
CA GLY A 154 1.14 -19.25 11.40
C GLY A 154 0.16 -18.18 11.92
N ILE A 155 -0.69 -17.59 11.07
CA ILE A 155 -1.79 -16.72 11.54
C ILE A 155 -3.10 -17.52 11.51
N SER A 156 -3.69 -17.75 12.69
CA SER A 156 -5.02 -18.37 12.78
C SER A 156 -6.09 -17.48 12.14
N ALA A 157 -7.16 -18.07 11.61
CA ALA A 157 -8.25 -17.31 10.97
C ALA A 157 -8.88 -16.27 11.91
N ARG A 158 -8.96 -16.59 13.22
CA ARG A 158 -9.41 -15.65 14.25
C ARG A 158 -8.48 -14.46 14.37
N ARG A 159 -7.16 -14.71 14.47
CA ARG A 159 -6.16 -13.64 14.54
C ARG A 159 -6.19 -12.75 13.30
N ALA A 160 -6.23 -13.34 12.11
CA ALA A 160 -6.30 -12.57 10.86
C ALA A 160 -7.53 -11.64 10.82
N ARG A 161 -8.66 -12.07 11.39
CA ARG A 161 -9.87 -11.22 11.51
C ARG A 161 -9.71 -10.09 12.52
N ILE A 162 -9.08 -10.36 13.67
CA ILE A 162 -8.82 -9.34 14.69
C ILE A 162 -7.86 -8.29 14.14
N ASP A 163 -6.73 -8.72 13.56
CA ASP A 163 -5.71 -7.84 12.99
C ASP A 163 -6.29 -6.94 11.90
N LYS A 164 -7.18 -7.48 11.06
CA LYS A 164 -7.94 -6.71 10.07
C LYS A 164 -8.67 -5.53 10.68
N TRP A 165 -9.43 -5.76 11.74
CA TRP A 165 -10.26 -4.70 12.32
C TRP A 165 -9.44 -3.74 13.16
N LEU A 166 -8.48 -4.22 13.95
CA LEU A 166 -7.59 -3.34 14.72
C LEU A 166 -6.83 -2.37 13.81
N MET A 167 -6.20 -2.91 12.75
CA MET A 167 -5.45 -2.11 11.80
C MET A 167 -6.34 -1.10 11.06
N ARG A 168 -7.50 -1.54 10.56
CA ARG A 168 -8.40 -0.64 9.84
C ARG A 168 -8.98 0.44 10.73
N THR A 169 -9.42 0.08 11.93
CA THR A 169 -9.96 1.02 12.91
C THR A 169 -8.92 2.07 13.29
N PHE A 170 -7.67 1.67 13.53
CA PHE A 170 -6.59 2.62 13.80
C PHE A 170 -6.32 3.56 12.61
N LEU A 171 -6.15 3.03 11.39
CA LEU A 171 -5.88 3.85 10.20
C LEU A 171 -7.03 4.82 9.90
N LEU A 172 -8.28 4.35 9.99
CA LEU A 172 -9.47 5.18 9.82
C LEU A 172 -9.57 6.27 10.89
N TYR A 173 -9.24 5.95 12.15
CA TYR A 173 -9.20 6.93 13.23
C TYR A 173 -8.20 8.04 12.93
N VAL A 174 -6.96 7.69 12.53
CA VAL A 174 -5.95 8.69 12.19
C VAL A 174 -6.41 9.56 11.01
N THR A 175 -6.96 8.98 9.95
CA THR A 175 -7.47 9.77 8.81
C THR A 175 -8.63 10.68 9.22
N PHE A 176 -9.60 10.19 9.99
CA PHE A 176 -10.68 11.03 10.51
C PHE A 176 -10.15 12.15 11.42
N ARG A 177 -9.16 11.85 12.24
CA ARG A 177 -8.50 12.81 13.13
C ARG A 177 -7.79 13.90 12.33
N ILE A 178 -7.18 13.58 11.19
CA ILE A 178 -6.60 14.54 10.24
C ILE A 178 -7.69 15.45 9.68
N ALA A 179 -8.78 14.89 9.15
CA ALA A 179 -9.90 15.68 8.63
C ALA A 179 -10.49 16.62 9.68
N SER A 180 -10.73 16.11 10.90
CA SER A 180 -11.22 16.90 12.03
C SER A 180 -10.27 18.07 12.33
N TRP A 181 -8.97 17.82 12.40
CA TRP A 181 -7.97 18.85 12.67
C TRP A 181 -7.90 19.91 11.57
N VAL A 182 -7.96 19.51 10.30
CA VAL A 182 -7.98 20.42 9.14
C VAL A 182 -9.27 21.24 9.10
N SER A 183 -10.41 20.66 9.46
CA SER A 183 -11.73 21.30 9.33
C SER A 183 -12.06 22.23 10.51
N LEU A 184 -11.74 21.82 11.73
CA LEU A 184 -12.12 22.52 12.97
C LEU A 184 -10.96 23.29 13.60
N GLY A 185 -9.74 23.12 13.08
CA GLY A 185 -8.54 23.75 13.60
C GLY A 185 -8.08 23.20 14.95
N SER A 186 -7.05 23.82 15.52
CA SER A 186 -6.43 23.38 16.78
C SER A 186 -7.20 23.78 18.04
N ALA A 187 -8.27 24.57 17.91
CA ALA A 187 -9.05 25.09 19.03
C ALA A 187 -10.02 24.06 19.63
N ASP A 188 -10.46 23.08 18.83
CA ASP A 188 -11.45 22.06 19.22
C ASP A 188 -10.82 20.73 19.69
N SER A 189 -9.56 20.76 20.13
CA SER A 189 -8.86 19.56 20.60
C SER A 189 -9.25 19.12 22.02
N GLN A 190 -10.14 19.84 22.70
CA GLN A 190 -10.63 19.45 24.04
C GLN A 190 -11.51 18.20 23.93
N GLY A 191 -11.02 17.07 24.45
CA GLY A 191 -11.73 15.78 24.47
C GLY A 191 -11.09 14.67 23.63
N TRP A 192 -10.24 15.02 22.67
CA TRP A 192 -9.58 14.01 21.82
C TRP A 192 -8.43 13.26 22.50
N GLY A 193 -7.77 13.86 23.50
CA GLY A 193 -6.54 13.31 24.08
C GLY A 193 -6.67 11.87 24.63
N MET A 194 -7.81 11.54 25.25
CA MET A 194 -8.07 10.18 25.73
C MET A 194 -8.24 9.19 24.56
N LEU A 195 -8.96 9.60 23.51
CA LEU A 195 -9.13 8.79 22.30
C LEU A 195 -7.80 8.63 21.56
N ASP A 196 -7.02 9.70 21.39
CA ASP A 196 -5.71 9.65 20.74
C ASP A 196 -4.80 8.64 21.47
N THR A 197 -4.79 8.64 22.80
CA THR A 197 -4.04 7.68 23.62
C THR A 197 -4.55 6.25 23.47
N LEU A 198 -5.88 6.05 23.54
CA LEU A 198 -6.52 4.73 23.38
C LEU A 198 -6.18 4.13 22.01
N PHE A 199 -6.31 4.91 20.95
CA PHE A 199 -6.06 4.46 19.59
C PHE A 199 -4.57 4.30 19.29
N ALA A 200 -3.68 5.07 19.92
CA ALA A 200 -2.23 4.87 19.85
C ALA A 200 -1.77 3.57 20.52
N ALA A 201 -2.49 3.08 21.54
CA ALA A 201 -2.19 1.80 22.17
C ALA A 201 -2.41 0.59 21.24
N ILE A 202 -3.31 0.71 20.26
CA ILE A 202 -3.60 -0.37 19.28
C ILE A 202 -2.35 -0.74 18.46
N PRO A 203 -1.75 0.16 17.66
CA PRO A 203 -0.56 -0.18 16.87
C PRO A 203 0.62 -0.55 17.78
N ALA A 204 0.80 0.10 18.93
CA ALA A 204 1.88 -0.21 19.86
C ALA A 204 1.78 -1.67 20.35
N GLY A 205 0.61 -2.09 20.82
CA GLY A 205 0.37 -3.48 21.24
C GLY A 205 0.53 -4.49 20.11
N MET A 206 0.08 -4.15 18.89
CA MET A 206 0.24 -5.01 17.72
C MET A 206 1.72 -5.15 17.30
N ILE A 207 2.49 -4.05 17.31
CA ILE A 207 3.93 -4.04 16.99
C ILE A 207 4.70 -4.89 18.02
N LEU A 208 4.47 -4.66 19.32
CA LEU A 208 5.10 -5.44 20.38
C LEU A 208 4.83 -6.94 20.22
N ARG A 209 3.59 -7.30 19.87
CA ARG A 209 3.21 -8.69 19.59
C ARG A 209 3.92 -9.26 18.35
N GLU A 210 4.07 -8.48 17.27
CA GLU A 210 4.82 -8.93 16.09
C GLU A 210 6.31 -9.14 16.41
N PHE A 211 6.92 -8.26 17.22
CA PHE A 211 8.30 -8.46 17.68
C PHE A 211 8.44 -9.68 18.59
N TRP A 212 7.49 -9.91 19.49
CA TRP A 212 7.51 -11.11 20.36
C TRP A 212 7.44 -12.43 19.57
N GLN A 213 6.85 -12.39 18.38
CA GLN A 213 6.62 -13.57 17.55
C GLN A 213 7.52 -13.61 16.31
N ILE A 214 8.58 -12.80 16.30
CA ILE A 214 9.46 -12.68 15.16
C ILE A 214 10.21 -14.00 14.94
N ARG A 215 10.11 -14.51 13.71
CA ARG A 215 10.86 -15.66 13.19
C ARG A 215 11.49 -15.24 11.88
N ALA A 216 12.53 -15.95 11.44
CA ALA A 216 13.21 -15.68 10.18
C ALA A 216 12.22 -15.57 9.00
N GLU A 217 11.25 -16.48 8.96
CA GLU A 217 10.17 -16.51 7.95
C GLU A 217 9.21 -15.32 8.03
N THR A 218 9.08 -14.64 9.17
CA THR A 218 8.09 -13.54 9.35
C THR A 218 8.71 -12.15 9.33
N VAL A 219 10.02 -12.01 9.10
CA VAL A 219 10.72 -10.72 9.16
C VAL A 219 10.11 -9.70 8.19
N GLY A 220 9.86 -10.08 6.93
CA GLY A 220 9.23 -9.18 5.95
C GLY A 220 7.87 -8.66 6.38
N ARG A 221 7.02 -9.53 6.96
CA ARG A 221 5.72 -9.16 7.54
C ARG A 221 5.87 -8.15 8.68
N CYS A 222 6.79 -8.41 9.60
CA CYS A 222 7.01 -7.59 10.79
C CYS A 222 7.51 -6.20 10.40
N LEU A 223 8.46 -6.12 9.46
CA LEU A 223 9.00 -4.86 8.95
C LEU A 223 7.94 -4.04 8.22
N TYR A 224 7.16 -4.68 7.32
CA TYR A 224 6.04 -4.03 6.65
C TYR A 224 5.05 -3.44 7.65
N PHE A 225 4.59 -4.28 8.59
CA PHE A 225 3.60 -3.89 9.57
C PHE A 225 4.09 -2.75 10.46
N THR A 226 5.32 -2.86 10.97
CA THR A 226 5.93 -1.84 11.83
C THR A 226 6.09 -0.51 11.10
N SER A 227 6.52 -0.54 9.85
CA SER A 227 6.69 0.67 9.03
C SER A 227 5.36 1.43 8.87
N VAL A 228 4.30 0.73 8.41
CA VAL A 228 2.98 1.35 8.21
C VAL A 228 2.41 1.85 9.53
N MET A 229 2.45 1.04 10.59
CA MET A 229 1.89 1.45 11.89
C MET A 229 2.63 2.64 12.49
N THR A 230 3.96 2.69 12.34
CA THR A 230 4.77 3.80 12.84
C THR A 230 4.49 5.08 12.07
N LEU A 231 4.36 5.01 10.73
CA LEU A 231 4.01 6.17 9.90
C LEU A 231 2.67 6.80 10.33
N TYR A 232 1.63 6.00 10.53
CA TYR A 232 0.33 6.48 10.99
C TYR A 232 0.35 6.95 12.45
N LEU A 233 1.14 6.31 13.32
CA LEU A 233 1.36 6.76 14.69
C LEU A 233 2.09 8.12 14.72
N SER A 234 3.06 8.34 13.83
CA SER A 234 3.73 9.62 13.66
C SER A 234 2.77 10.71 13.18
N MET A 235 1.82 10.41 12.29
CA MET A 235 0.77 11.38 11.91
C MET A 235 -0.11 11.76 13.10
N LEU A 236 -0.55 10.77 13.88
CA LEU A 236 -1.31 11.03 15.10
C LEU A 236 -0.50 11.89 16.09
N GLY A 237 0.78 11.56 16.26
CA GLY A 237 1.72 12.34 17.07
C GLY A 237 1.87 13.79 16.57
N ALA A 238 1.94 14.01 15.26
CA ALA A 238 2.01 15.35 14.68
C ALA A 238 0.75 16.19 14.96
N ILE A 239 -0.43 15.55 14.94
CA ILE A 239 -1.70 16.19 15.33
C ILE A 239 -1.69 16.58 16.81
N VAL A 240 -1.31 15.66 17.69
CA VAL A 240 -1.22 15.89 19.14
C VAL A 240 -0.22 17.00 19.46
N ALA A 241 0.93 17.00 18.76
CA ALA A 241 1.96 18.03 18.87
C ALA A 241 1.58 19.36 18.17
N LYS A 242 0.41 19.44 17.54
CA LYS A 242 -0.08 20.62 16.79
C LYS A 242 0.92 21.11 15.74
N ASN A 243 1.58 20.19 15.03
CA ASN A 243 2.61 20.51 14.04
C ASN A 243 2.08 20.29 12.60
N PRO A 244 1.49 21.32 11.95
CA PRO A 244 0.96 21.23 10.59
C PRO A 244 1.99 20.77 9.57
N MET A 245 3.22 21.27 9.67
CA MET A 245 4.28 20.99 8.70
C MET A 245 4.70 19.52 8.76
N MET A 246 4.84 18.97 9.96
CA MET A 246 5.16 17.55 10.13
C MET A 246 4.00 16.68 9.64
N LEU A 247 2.76 17.08 9.94
CA LEU A 247 1.59 16.38 9.44
C LEU A 247 1.54 16.36 7.91
N LEU A 248 1.76 17.51 7.26
CA LEU A 248 1.79 17.64 5.80
C LEU A 248 2.85 16.75 5.14
N VAL A 249 4.05 16.73 5.72
CA VAL A 249 5.16 15.90 5.21
C VAL A 249 4.88 14.41 5.40
N LEU A 250 4.29 14.01 6.54
CA LEU A 250 3.90 12.62 6.80
C LEU A 250 2.74 12.15 5.92
N THR A 251 1.74 13.00 5.67
CA THR A 251 0.62 12.66 4.77
C THR A 251 1.09 12.55 3.33
N THR A 252 1.99 13.43 2.88
CA THR A 252 2.64 13.33 1.56
C THR A 252 3.42 12.02 1.43
N ALA A 253 4.21 11.66 2.46
CA ALA A 253 4.90 10.38 2.51
C ALA A 253 3.92 9.21 2.40
N SER A 254 2.86 9.16 3.21
CA SER A 254 1.87 8.08 3.15
C SER A 254 1.16 7.97 1.80
N ALA A 255 0.76 9.08 1.19
CA ALA A 255 0.13 9.07 -0.13
C ALA A 255 1.07 8.52 -1.21
N LEU A 256 2.34 8.95 -1.18
CA LEU A 256 3.37 8.44 -2.09
C LEU A 256 3.53 6.93 -1.93
N PHE A 257 3.69 6.46 -0.69
CA PHE A 257 4.01 5.07 -0.43
C PHE A 257 2.85 4.12 -0.60
N HIS A 258 1.63 4.54 -0.26
CA HIS A 258 0.43 3.82 -0.63
C HIS A 258 0.36 3.54 -2.14
N SER A 259 0.69 4.55 -2.95
CA SER A 259 0.70 4.44 -4.40
C SER A 259 1.86 3.54 -4.89
N ILE A 260 3.06 3.67 -4.32
CA ILE A 260 4.21 2.81 -4.65
C ILE A 260 3.95 1.35 -4.30
N GLU A 261 3.43 1.07 -3.10
CA GLU A 261 3.03 -0.26 -2.63
C GLU A 261 2.06 -0.89 -3.62
N TYR A 262 1.08 -0.10 -4.09
CA TYR A 262 0.11 -0.57 -5.07
C TYR A 262 0.76 -0.99 -6.38
N LEU A 263 1.59 -0.11 -6.96
CA LEU A 263 2.30 -0.36 -8.21
C LEU A 263 3.25 -1.57 -8.10
N ALA A 264 3.84 -1.77 -6.91
CA ALA A 264 4.66 -2.92 -6.62
C ALA A 264 3.86 -4.23 -6.58
N ILE A 265 2.71 -4.23 -5.90
CA ILE A 265 1.79 -5.38 -5.84
C ILE A 265 1.22 -5.72 -7.23
N VAL A 266 0.86 -4.71 -8.01
CA VAL A 266 0.47 -4.88 -9.42
C VAL A 266 1.59 -5.57 -10.18
N SER A 267 2.81 -5.04 -10.13
CA SER A 267 3.95 -5.58 -10.86
C SER A 267 4.28 -7.02 -10.46
N TRP A 268 4.24 -7.33 -9.17
CA TRP A 268 4.35 -8.68 -8.64
C TRP A 268 3.23 -9.61 -9.15
N SER A 269 2.00 -9.13 -9.23
CA SER A 269 0.85 -9.89 -9.74
C SER A 269 0.99 -10.18 -11.24
N VAL A 270 1.51 -9.23 -12.02
CA VAL A 270 1.79 -9.40 -13.45
C VAL A 270 2.86 -10.48 -13.65
N ASP A 271 4.01 -10.37 -12.97
CA ASP A 271 5.08 -11.38 -13.03
C ASP A 271 4.58 -12.79 -12.64
N ARG A 272 3.79 -12.88 -11.57
CA ARG A 272 3.19 -14.15 -11.15
C ARG A 272 2.25 -14.72 -12.20
N THR A 273 1.46 -13.88 -12.86
CA THR A 273 0.56 -14.30 -13.93
C THR A 273 1.37 -14.85 -15.11
N GLN A 274 2.48 -14.20 -15.47
CA GLN A 274 3.38 -14.64 -16.53
C GLN A 274 3.95 -16.02 -16.22
N LYS A 275 4.49 -16.20 -15.01
CA LYS A 275 5.06 -17.47 -14.53
C LYS A 275 4.03 -18.59 -14.44
N SER A 276 2.78 -18.26 -14.15
CA SER A 276 1.71 -19.26 -14.04
C SER A 276 1.09 -19.67 -15.38
N GLY A 277 1.38 -18.96 -16.47
CA GLY A 277 0.81 -19.24 -17.79
C GLY A 277 -0.72 -19.13 -17.86
N LYS A 278 -1.34 -18.41 -16.93
CA LYS A 278 -2.80 -18.28 -16.89
C LYS A 278 -3.32 -17.56 -18.15
N PRO A 279 -4.49 -17.99 -18.67
CA PRO A 279 -5.10 -17.34 -19.83
C PRO A 279 -5.35 -15.84 -19.56
N THR A 280 -5.00 -15.02 -20.55
CA THR A 280 -5.16 -13.56 -20.55
C THR A 280 -5.27 -13.05 -21.98
N THR A 281 -5.40 -11.74 -22.19
CA THR A 281 -5.43 -11.17 -23.55
C THR A 281 -4.09 -11.28 -24.25
N ALA A 282 -4.10 -11.49 -25.57
CA ALA A 282 -2.88 -11.54 -26.38
C ALA A 282 -2.05 -10.24 -26.27
N LEU A 283 -2.72 -9.08 -26.15
CA LEU A 283 -2.05 -7.81 -25.89
C LEU A 283 -1.30 -7.85 -24.55
N PHE A 284 -1.96 -8.27 -23.47
CA PHE A 284 -1.32 -8.34 -22.16
C PHE A 284 -0.12 -9.29 -22.17
N THR A 285 -0.26 -10.49 -22.75
CA THR A 285 0.86 -11.44 -22.89
C THR A 285 2.09 -10.84 -23.58
N ARG A 286 1.90 -9.96 -24.58
CA ARG A 286 2.99 -9.25 -25.27
C ARG A 286 3.63 -8.15 -24.41
N LEU A 287 2.85 -7.53 -23.52
CA LEU A 287 3.31 -6.43 -22.67
C LEU A 287 4.05 -6.93 -21.41
N MET A 288 3.68 -8.09 -20.85
CA MET A 288 4.22 -8.61 -19.60
C MET A 288 5.76 -8.71 -19.54
N PRO A 289 6.48 -9.20 -20.57
CA PRO A 289 7.95 -9.28 -20.54
C PRO A 289 8.64 -7.91 -20.44
N ARG A 290 7.93 -6.83 -20.79
CA ARG A 290 8.41 -5.45 -20.75
C ARG A 290 7.63 -4.60 -19.74
N TRP A 291 7.00 -5.23 -18.76
CA TRP A 291 6.06 -4.57 -17.85
C TRP A 291 6.64 -3.33 -17.18
N GLY A 292 7.90 -3.37 -16.72
CA GLY A 292 8.56 -2.20 -16.11
C GLY A 292 8.63 -0.99 -17.06
N LEU A 293 8.96 -1.21 -18.34
CA LEU A 293 8.98 -0.15 -19.35
C LEU A 293 7.57 0.35 -19.66
N VAL A 294 6.60 -0.56 -19.80
CA VAL A 294 5.20 -0.21 -20.05
C VAL A 294 4.66 0.65 -18.91
N LEU A 295 4.97 0.29 -17.66
CA LEU A 295 4.56 1.05 -16.49
C LEU A 295 5.21 2.43 -16.44
N ALA A 296 6.50 2.53 -16.75
CA ALA A 296 7.21 3.82 -16.82
C ALA A 296 6.60 4.75 -17.89
N VAL A 297 6.34 4.23 -19.09
CA VAL A 297 5.69 4.99 -20.17
C VAL A 297 4.29 5.42 -19.76
N PHE A 298 3.50 4.51 -19.16
CA PHE A 298 2.17 4.82 -18.64
C PHE A 298 2.20 5.96 -17.61
N ILE A 299 3.12 5.88 -16.65
CA ILE A 299 3.31 6.92 -15.62
C ILE A 299 3.63 8.28 -16.25
N VAL A 300 4.57 8.33 -17.20
CA VAL A 300 4.99 9.59 -17.83
C VAL A 300 3.86 10.19 -18.65
N ILE A 301 3.22 9.41 -19.53
CA ILE A 301 2.14 9.92 -20.39
C ILE A 301 0.98 10.42 -19.54
N LEU A 302 0.55 9.64 -18.55
CA LEU A 302 -0.59 10.02 -17.73
C LEU A 302 -0.25 11.20 -16.81
N GLY A 303 0.96 11.26 -16.24
CA GLY A 303 1.37 12.39 -15.40
C GLY A 303 1.45 13.70 -16.17
N MET A 304 2.04 13.69 -17.36
CA MET A 304 2.07 14.87 -18.25
C MET A 304 0.66 15.26 -18.70
N GLY A 305 -0.16 14.28 -19.09
CA GLY A 305 -1.55 14.52 -19.49
C GLY A 305 -2.39 15.10 -18.34
N ALA A 306 -2.25 14.58 -17.13
CA ALA A 306 -2.90 15.07 -15.93
C ALA A 306 -2.53 16.52 -15.63
N TRP A 307 -1.24 16.85 -15.67
CA TRP A 307 -0.75 18.20 -15.45
C TRP A 307 -1.28 19.20 -16.49
N LEU A 308 -1.29 18.83 -17.78
CA LEU A 308 -1.86 19.65 -18.85
C LEU A 308 -3.36 19.85 -18.70
N MET A 309 -4.10 18.78 -18.38
CA MET A 309 -5.54 18.81 -18.16
C MET A 309 -5.89 19.67 -16.94
N GLU A 310 -5.12 19.61 -15.86
CA GLU A 310 -5.35 20.47 -14.69
C GLU A 310 -5.08 21.94 -15.01
N SER A 311 -4.03 22.22 -15.77
CA SER A 311 -3.62 23.59 -16.12
C SER A 311 -4.60 24.30 -17.06
N HIS A 312 -5.32 23.55 -17.90
CA HIS A 312 -6.19 24.13 -18.94
C HIS A 312 -7.67 23.77 -18.81
N LEU A 313 -8.00 22.65 -18.16
CA LEU A 313 -9.33 22.04 -18.13
C LEU A 313 -9.64 21.51 -16.71
N LEU A 314 -9.32 22.30 -15.68
CA LEU A 314 -9.39 21.91 -14.26
C LEU A 314 -10.70 21.20 -13.88
N GLU A 315 -11.86 21.76 -14.23
CA GLU A 315 -13.14 21.17 -13.86
C GLU A 315 -13.38 19.79 -14.49
N LEU A 316 -12.99 19.63 -15.76
CA LEU A 316 -13.09 18.37 -16.46
C LEU A 316 -12.12 17.35 -15.86
N TRP A 317 -10.89 17.78 -15.56
CA TRP A 317 -9.88 16.95 -14.92
C TRP A 317 -10.33 16.47 -13.54
N LEU A 318 -10.82 17.36 -12.67
CA LEU A 318 -11.33 17.02 -11.35
C LEU A 318 -12.48 16.00 -11.43
N THR A 319 -13.41 16.20 -12.37
CA THR A 319 -14.53 15.28 -12.59
C THR A 319 -14.04 13.90 -13.04
N ALA A 320 -13.15 13.86 -14.04
CA ALA A 320 -12.59 12.62 -14.55
C ALA A 320 -11.76 11.89 -13.49
N ASN A 321 -10.92 12.60 -12.74
CA ASN A 321 -10.07 12.03 -11.71
C ASN A 321 -10.89 11.48 -10.53
N LEU A 322 -12.01 12.13 -10.18
CA LEU A 322 -12.95 11.65 -9.17
C LEU A 322 -13.66 10.35 -9.61
N ILE A 323 -14.12 10.30 -10.87
CA ILE A 323 -14.69 9.07 -11.46
C ILE A 323 -13.66 7.94 -11.39
N MET A 324 -12.42 8.22 -11.79
CA MET A 324 -11.35 7.24 -11.80
C MET A 324 -10.95 6.79 -10.39
N ALA A 325 -11.01 7.66 -9.38
CA ALA A 325 -10.82 7.29 -7.99
C ALA A 325 -11.90 6.29 -7.53
N PHE A 326 -13.18 6.54 -7.81
CA PHE A 326 -14.25 5.60 -7.47
C PHE A 326 -14.12 4.25 -8.21
N LEU A 327 -13.82 4.28 -9.51
CA LEU A 327 -13.58 3.06 -10.28
C LEU A 327 -12.41 2.26 -9.72
N HIS A 328 -11.31 2.94 -9.39
CA HIS A 328 -10.16 2.36 -8.73
C HIS A 328 -10.58 1.66 -7.43
N TYR A 329 -11.23 2.35 -6.48
CA TYR A 329 -11.63 1.75 -5.20
C TYR A 329 -12.55 0.54 -5.38
N ALA A 330 -13.51 0.62 -6.31
CA ALA A 330 -14.46 -0.44 -6.57
C ALA A 330 -13.77 -1.67 -7.17
N TYR A 331 -12.94 -1.49 -8.20
CA TYR A 331 -12.26 -2.59 -8.87
C TYR A 331 -11.17 -3.21 -8.04
N ASP A 332 -10.45 -2.42 -7.25
CA ASP A 332 -9.41 -2.94 -6.38
C ASP A 332 -10.00 -3.94 -5.37
N GLY A 333 -11.14 -3.59 -4.77
CA GLY A 333 -11.90 -4.48 -3.90
C GLY A 333 -12.46 -5.74 -4.57
N LEU A 334 -12.45 -5.82 -5.91
CA LEU A 334 -12.88 -7.00 -6.68
C LEU A 334 -11.68 -7.83 -7.17
N ILE A 335 -10.63 -7.19 -7.68
CA ILE A 335 -9.45 -7.84 -8.26
C ILE A 335 -8.67 -8.61 -7.19
N TRP A 336 -8.52 -8.04 -5.98
CA TRP A 336 -7.69 -8.63 -4.93
C TRP A 336 -8.44 -9.57 -3.98
N LYS A 337 -9.76 -9.73 -4.12
CA LYS A 337 -10.48 -10.78 -3.41
C LYS A 337 -10.12 -12.13 -4.02
N SER A 338 -9.40 -12.97 -3.27
CA SER A 338 -9.05 -14.32 -3.72
C SER A 338 -10.33 -15.11 -4.01
N ARG A 339 -10.39 -15.80 -5.17
CA ARG A 339 -11.44 -16.79 -5.41
C ARG A 339 -11.40 -17.81 -4.27
N ARG A 340 -12.55 -18.10 -3.66
CA ARG A 340 -12.67 -19.31 -2.85
C ARG A 340 -12.30 -20.48 -3.76
N ARG A 341 -11.42 -21.38 -3.30
CA ARG A 341 -11.28 -22.67 -3.96
C ARG A 341 -12.67 -23.30 -3.90
N VAL A 342 -13.27 -23.53 -5.07
CA VAL A 342 -14.40 -24.46 -5.16
C VAL A 342 -13.80 -25.80 -4.72
N PRO A 343 -14.32 -26.46 -3.67
CA PRO A 343 -13.90 -27.82 -3.38
C PRO A 343 -14.14 -28.64 -4.65
N ALA A 344 -13.09 -29.32 -5.12
CA ALA A 344 -13.20 -30.26 -6.23
C ALA A 344 -14.14 -31.41 -5.86
#